data_AF-A0A821DBZ1-F1
#
_entry.id   AF-A0A821DBZ1-F1
#
_cell.length_a   1.000
_cell.length_b   1.000
_cell.length_c   1.000
_cell.angle_alpha   90.00
_cell.angle_beta   90.00
_cell.angle_gamma   90.00
#
_symmetry.space_group_name_H-M   'P 1'
#
loop_
_entity.id
_entity.type
_entity.pdbx_description
1 polymer ?
#
loop_
_entity_poly.entity_id
_entity_poly.type
_entity_poly.pdbx_seq_one_letter_code
_entity_poly.pdbx_strand_id
1 'polypeptide(L)' 'SCTQREEANRRERHRMEIINQAYEDLRNVLPSKKGRKRLKMSRMDTVDGAIQYIHALLETLQGSN' A
#
# COMPACT_ATOMS: atom_id res chain seq x y z
N SER A 1 36.08 -3.54 -6.37
CA SER A 1 35.01 -3.06 -5.45
C SER A 1 33.71 -2.64 -6.15
N CYS A 2 33.61 -2.59 -7.50
CA CYS A 2 32.35 -2.27 -8.20
C CYS A 2 31.29 -3.38 -8.11
N THR A 3 31.73 -4.65 -8.12
CA THR A 3 30.86 -5.84 -8.07
C THR A 3 30.01 -5.91 -6.81
N GLN A 4 30.59 -5.65 -5.64
CA GLN A 4 29.86 -5.64 -4.36
C GLN A 4 28.80 -4.54 -4.30
N ARG A 5 29.09 -3.36 -4.87
CA ARG A 5 28.14 -2.24 -4.93
C ARG A 5 26.97 -2.55 -5.86
N GLU A 6 27.24 -3.14 -7.03
CA GLU A 6 26.21 -3.56 -7.98
C GLU A 6 25.29 -4.64 -7.39
N GLU A 7 25.87 -5.61 -6.68
CA GLU A 7 25.12 -6.67 -6.01
C GLU A 7 24.25 -6.13 -4.87
N ALA A 8 24.78 -5.19 -4.08
CA ALA A 8 24.01 -4.49 -3.05
C ALA A 8 22.83 -3.70 -3.64
N ASN A 9 23.06 -2.97 -4.75
CA ASN A 9 21.99 -2.26 -5.44
C ASN A 9 20.92 -3.22 -6.00
N ARG A 10 21.32 -4.38 -6.51
CA ARG A 10 20.37 -5.41 -7.00
C ARG A 10 19.49 -5.93 -5.87
N ARG A 11 20.09 -6.23 -4.70
CA ARG A 11 19.34 -6.66 -3.52
C ARG A 11 18.35 -5.60 -3.04
N GLU A 12 18.78 -4.34 -2.98
CA GLU A 12 17.88 -3.27 -2.54
C GLU A 12 16.75 -3.01 -3.53
N ARG A 13 17.02 -3.08 -4.84
CA ARG A 13 15.96 -3.01 -5.85
C ARG A 13 14.94 -4.13 -5.67
N HIS A 14 15.39 -5.37 -5.50
CA HIS A 14 14.49 -6.49 -5.26
C HIS A 14 13.67 -6.32 -3.97
N ARG A 15 14.29 -5.83 -2.90
CA ARG A 15 13.60 -5.51 -1.65
C ARG A 15 12.50 -4.46 -1.86
N MET A 16 12.79 -3.43 -2.65
CA MET A 16 11.83 -2.37 -2.98
C MET A 16 10.70 -2.86 -3.89
N GLU A 17 10.98 -3.77 -4.83
CA GLU A 17 9.95 -4.41 -5.66
C GLU A 17 8.91 -5.14 -4.80
N ILE A 18 9.35 -5.92 -3.81
CA ILE A 18 8.46 -6.61 -2.85
C ILE A 18 7.59 -5.60 -2.09
N ILE A 19 8.19 -4.52 -1.59
CA ILE A 19 7.45 -3.48 -0.86
C ILE A 19 6.42 -2.82 -1.78
N ASN A 20 6.81 -2.46 -2.99
CA ASN A 20 5.91 -1.83 -3.95
C ASN A 20 4.73 -2.74 -4.29
N GLN A 21 4.98 -4.04 -4.47
CA GLN A 21 3.91 -5.02 -4.71
C GLN A 21 2.93 -5.06 -3.53
N ALA A 22 3.42 -5.10 -2.29
CA ALA A 22 2.54 -5.07 -1.11
C ALA A 22 1.68 -3.80 -1.03
N TYR A 23 2.23 -2.64 -1.45
CA TYR A 23 1.44 -1.39 -1.55
C TYR A 23 0.36 -1.48 -2.63
N GLU A 24 0.64 -2.10 -3.78
CA GLU A 24 -0.37 -2.32 -4.83
C GLU A 24 -1.46 -3.29 -4.39
N ASP A 25 -1.10 -4.38 -3.72
CA ASP A 25 -2.05 -5.34 -3.17
C ASP A 25 -2.99 -4.67 -2.16
N LEU A 26 -2.44 -3.80 -1.30
CA LEU A 26 -3.23 -2.99 -0.38
C LEU A 26 -4.14 -2.01 -1.14
N ARG A 27 -3.67 -1.32 -2.18
CA ARG A 27 -4.50 -0.42 -3.00
C ARG A 27 -5.68 -1.13 -3.67
N ASN A 28 -5.54 -2.41 -4.00
CA ASN A 28 -6.57 -3.19 -4.66
C ASN A 28 -7.76 -3.52 -3.75
N VAL A 29 -7.52 -3.67 -2.44
CA VAL A 29 -8.59 -3.95 -1.46
C VAL A 29 -9.25 -2.68 -0.91
N LEU A 30 -8.63 -1.51 -1.10
CA LEU A 30 -9.18 -0.25 -0.60
C LEU A 30 -10.33 0.28 -1.47
N PRO A 31 -11.37 0.86 -0.85
CA PRO A 31 -12.46 1.47 -1.58
C PRO A 31 -11.95 2.70 -2.35
N SER A 32 -12.09 2.66 -3.68
CA SER A 32 -11.72 3.80 -4.53
C SER A 32 -12.69 4.96 -4.25
N LYS A 33 -12.19 6.08 -3.72
CA LYS A 33 -13.01 7.31 -3.60
C LYS A 33 -13.56 7.66 -4.98
N LYS A 34 -14.90 7.82 -5.10
CA LYS A 34 -15.57 8.18 -6.37
C LYS A 34 -14.82 9.35 -7.02
N GLY A 35 -14.30 9.16 -8.22
CA GLY A 35 -13.58 10.19 -8.99
C GLY A 35 -12.05 10.22 -8.85
N ARG A 36 -11.43 9.48 -7.91
CA ARG A 36 -9.96 9.31 -7.86
C ARG A 36 -9.55 7.96 -8.42
N LYS A 37 -8.71 7.96 -9.46
CA LYS A 37 -8.06 6.73 -9.97
C LYS A 37 -7.20 6.12 -8.85
N ARG A 38 -7.31 4.81 -8.58
CA ARG A 38 -6.46 4.06 -7.63
C ARG A 38 -4.95 4.33 -7.82
N LEU A 39 -4.54 4.50 -9.08
CA LEU A 39 -3.20 4.88 -9.52
C LEU A 39 -2.67 6.23 -8.96
N LYS A 40 -3.50 7.03 -8.28
CA LYS A 40 -3.12 8.32 -7.69
C LYS A 40 -2.86 8.27 -6.18
N MET A 41 -2.94 7.10 -5.53
CA MET A 41 -2.68 7.01 -4.09
C MET A 41 -1.19 6.92 -3.79
N SER A 42 -0.67 7.90 -3.04
CA SER A 42 0.71 7.83 -2.51
C SER A 42 0.85 6.70 -1.48
N ARG A 43 2.08 6.37 -1.07
CA ARG A 43 2.32 5.37 0.00
C ARG A 43 1.63 5.77 1.30
N MET A 44 1.76 7.03 1.70
CA MET A 44 1.09 7.55 2.90
C MET A 44 -0.44 7.47 2.76
N ASP A 45 -0.98 7.94 1.64
CA ASP A 45 -2.44 7.86 1.39
C ASP A 45 -2.95 6.41 1.41
N THR A 46 -2.13 5.45 1.00
CA THR A 46 -2.48 4.03 0.98
C THR A 46 -2.58 3.49 2.42
N VAL A 47 -1.62 3.81 3.28
CA VAL A 47 -1.64 3.39 4.68
C VAL A 47 -2.77 4.08 5.45
N ASP A 48 -2.90 5.41 5.31
CA ASP A 48 -3.96 6.19 5.95
C ASP A 48 -5.35 5.71 5.51
N GLY A 49 -5.49 5.41 4.21
CA GLY A 49 -6.72 4.85 3.66
C GLY A 49 -7.07 3.47 4.23
N ALA A 50 -6.07 2.62 4.46
CA ALA A 50 -6.26 1.31 5.08
C ALA A 50 -6.72 1.40 6.52
N ILE A 51 -6.09 2.28 7.32
CA ILE A 51 -6.48 2.52 8.71
C ILE A 51 -7.94 3.01 8.77
N GLN A 52 -8.29 4.01 7.96
CA GLN A 52 -9.65 4.53 7.87
C GLN A 52 -10.66 3.46 7.45
N TYR A 53 -10.30 2.61 6.49
CA TYR A 53 -11.20 1.58 6.01
C TYR A 53 -11.46 0.49 7.04
N ILE A 54 -10.42 0.05 7.77
CA ILE A 54 -10.57 -0.89 8.89
C ILE A 54 -11.52 -0.32 9.94
N HIS A 55 -11.33 0.95 10.35
CA HIS A 55 -12.21 1.59 11.33
C HIS A 55 -13.66 1.67 10.85
N ALA A 56 -13.89 2.08 9.59
CA ALA A 56 -15.24 2.16 9.02
C ALA A 56 -15.95 0.79 8.97
N LEU A 57 -15.21 -0.28 8.67
CA LEU A 57 -15.74 -1.65 8.70
C LEU A 57 -16.12 -2.06 10.12
N LEU A 58 -15.27 -1.76 11.11
CA LEU A 58 -15.57 -2.04 12.53
C LEU A 58 -16.79 -1.27 13.01
N GLU A 59 -16.91 0.02 12.69
CA GLU A 59 -18.09 0.83 13.01
C GLU A 59 -19.36 0.27 12.38
N THR A 60 -19.30 -0.17 11.11
CA THR A 60 -20.45 -0.78 10.42
C THR A 60 -20.91 -2.07 11.11
N LEU A 61 -19.96 -2.90 11.55
CA LEU A 61 -20.26 -4.14 12.26
C LEU A 61 -20.79 -3.89 13.69
N GLN A 62 -20.30 -2.85 14.38
CA GLN A 62 -20.69 -2.52 15.74
C GLN A 62 -21.98 -1.68 15.84
N GLY A 63 -22.29 -0.88 14.81
CA GLY A 63 -23.49 -0.04 14.71
C GLY A 63 -24.76 -0.79 14.26
N SER A 64 -24.74 -2.12 14.28
CA SER A 64 -25.90 -3.00 14.02
C SER A 64 -26.59 -3.46 15.31
N ASN A 65 -26.66 -2.60 16.34
CA ASN A 65 -27.45 -2.79 17.56
C ASN A 65 -28.53 -1.73 17.66
#